data_AF-A0A963H2I9-F1
#
_entry.id   AF-A0A963H2I9-F1
#
_cell.length_a   1.000
_cell.length_b   1.000
_cell.length_c   1.000
_cell.angle_alpha   90.00
_cell.angle_beta   90.00
_cell.angle_gamma   90.00
#
_symmetry.space_group_name_H-M   'P 1'
#
loop_
_entity.id
_entity.type
_entity.pdbx_description
1 polymer ?
#
loop_
_entity_poly.entity_id
_entity_poly.type
_entity_poly.pdbx_seq_one_letter_code
_entity_poly.pdbx_strand_id
1 'polypeptide(L)'
;MRVVGKRLCRAVGLMVALGVSAGSAQTLSIVPLDTPPQAVALAPSMPGQLPHSTLARGTRDIAAAWLAAPTGRYAHGVLGDALEAGVLAVDTRDGTRLRFVLPARRVFEDLVPRLVDLDGDGRDEIVVVESDRDLGASLAVFGLVDGALQRRAASPFIGRAKRWLNPLGAGDFDADGRLELAAVITPHIGGILRLYRFTPPTLSAFAETGDVSTHAIGSTALAMGHVLAAVPRALMLVPDQAHRRLRLLAWDGGWSTLATEDLPGRQRGALVAIGEKRWRGHSDGGGFAVELAP
;
A
#
# COMPACT_ATOMS: atom_id res chain seq x y z
N MET A 1 -22.46 -30.38 -22.62
CA MET A 1 -21.84 -29.08 -22.98
C MET A 1 -21.21 -28.49 -21.72
N ARG A 2 -19.88 -28.57 -21.58
CA ARG A 2 -19.15 -28.02 -20.44
C ARG A 2 -18.92 -26.53 -20.68
N VAL A 3 -19.53 -25.68 -19.85
CA VAL A 3 -19.24 -24.25 -19.85
C VAL A 3 -17.95 -24.03 -19.07
N VAL A 4 -16.87 -23.74 -19.79
CA VAL A 4 -15.57 -23.36 -19.25
C VAL A 4 -15.71 -21.92 -18.73
N GLY A 5 -15.77 -21.77 -17.41
CA GLY A 5 -15.69 -20.46 -16.76
C GLY A 5 -14.29 -19.87 -16.92
N LYS A 6 -14.17 -18.80 -17.71
CA LYS A 6 -12.96 -17.98 -17.78
C LYS A 6 -12.70 -17.38 -16.40
N ARG A 7 -11.65 -17.86 -15.71
CA ARG A 7 -11.11 -17.20 -14.52
C ARG A 7 -10.46 -15.90 -14.96
N LEU A 8 -11.04 -14.77 -14.57
CA LEU A 8 -10.37 -13.47 -14.66
C LEU A 8 -9.16 -13.50 -13.72
N CYS A 9 -7.95 -13.60 -14.25
CA CYS A 9 -6.74 -13.23 -13.53
C CYS A 9 -6.84 -11.73 -13.21
N ARG A 10 -7.19 -11.38 -11.97
CA ARG A 10 -6.94 -10.03 -11.46
C ARG A 10 -5.47 -9.98 -11.06
N ALA A 11 -4.72 -9.14 -11.77
CA ALA A 11 -3.32 -8.87 -11.51
C ALA A 11 -3.16 -8.41 -10.06
N VAL A 12 -2.40 -9.20 -9.30
CA VAL A 12 -1.68 -8.75 -8.11
C VAL A 12 -0.73 -7.66 -8.56
N GLY A 13 -0.52 -6.64 -7.71
CA GLY A 13 0.35 -5.50 -7.99
C GLY A 13 1.73 -5.93 -8.45
N LEU A 14 1.88 -6.07 -9.76
CA LEU A 14 3.14 -6.12 -10.44
C LEU A 14 3.65 -4.68 -10.43
N MET A 15 4.77 -4.44 -9.74
CA MET A 15 5.56 -3.25 -10.02
C MET A 15 6.04 -3.39 -11.47
N VAL A 16 5.28 -2.83 -12.41
CA VAL A 16 5.73 -2.70 -13.78
C VAL A 16 6.69 -1.52 -13.79
N ALA A 17 7.97 -1.78 -14.01
CA ALA A 17 8.94 -0.74 -14.31
C ALA A 17 8.57 -0.13 -15.68
N LEU A 18 8.11 1.12 -15.71
CA LEU A 18 7.78 1.83 -16.94
C LEU A 18 8.32 3.25 -16.90
N GLY A 19 9.04 3.64 -17.95
CA GLY A 19 9.69 4.94 -18.04
C GLY A 19 8.70 6.07 -18.26
N VAL A 20 8.32 6.77 -17.19
CA VAL A 20 7.90 8.17 -17.28
C VAL A 20 9.17 9.01 -17.19
N SER A 21 9.53 9.75 -18.24
CA SER A 21 10.62 10.72 -18.18
C SER A 21 10.17 11.90 -17.31
N ALA A 22 10.83 12.12 -16.17
CA ALA A 22 10.54 13.25 -15.28
C ALA A 22 10.88 14.64 -15.88
N GLY A 23 11.44 14.70 -17.09
CA GLY A 23 11.91 15.93 -17.73
C GLY A 23 10.87 16.70 -18.56
N SER A 24 9.66 16.16 -18.77
CA SER A 24 8.55 16.86 -19.45
C SER A 24 7.44 17.24 -18.47
N ALA A 25 6.72 18.32 -18.78
CA ALA A 25 5.64 18.84 -17.96
C ALA A 25 4.49 17.82 -17.89
N GLN A 26 4.44 17.06 -16.80
CA GLN A 26 3.42 16.06 -16.58
C GLN A 26 2.05 16.73 -16.46
N THR A 27 1.10 16.30 -17.30
CA THR A 27 -0.29 16.76 -17.21
C THR A 27 -1.13 15.67 -16.56
N LEU A 28 -1.75 16.00 -15.43
CA LEU A 28 -2.77 15.19 -14.81
C LEU A 28 -4.12 15.66 -15.36
N SER A 29 -5.02 14.74 -15.68
CA SER A 29 -6.38 15.09 -16.11
C SER A 29 -7.40 14.23 -15.37
N ILE A 30 -8.53 14.85 -15.01
CA ILE A 30 -9.63 14.21 -14.33
C ILE A 30 -10.89 14.33 -15.19
N VAL A 31 -11.49 13.18 -15.51
CA VAL A 31 -12.71 13.11 -16.32
C VAL A 31 -13.81 12.46 -15.47
N PRO A 32 -14.93 13.16 -15.19
CA PRO A 32 -16.08 12.56 -14.53
C PRO A 32 -16.60 11.33 -15.28
N LEU A 33 -17.09 10.34 -14.53
CA LEU A 33 -17.72 9.13 -15.07
C LEU A 33 -19.12 9.00 -14.49
N ASP A 34 -20.09 8.67 -15.36
CA ASP A 34 -21.49 8.48 -14.97
C ASP A 34 -21.70 7.29 -14.02
N THR A 35 -20.84 6.26 -14.10
CA THR A 35 -20.95 5.06 -13.27
C THR A 35 -19.76 4.93 -12.34
N PRO A 36 -19.97 4.97 -11.00
CA PRO A 36 -18.90 4.71 -10.06
C PRO A 36 -18.48 3.23 -10.09
N PRO A 37 -17.19 2.92 -9.92
CA PRO A 37 -16.74 1.54 -9.77
C PRO A 37 -17.35 0.92 -8.51
N GLN A 38 -17.93 -0.28 -8.63
CA GLN A 38 -18.39 -1.04 -7.47
C GLN A 38 -17.22 -1.75 -6.79
N ALA A 39 -17.09 -1.56 -5.47
CA ALA A 39 -16.20 -2.37 -4.66
C ALA A 39 -16.71 -3.82 -4.65
N VAL A 40 -15.87 -4.75 -5.10
CA VAL A 40 -16.17 -6.18 -5.00
C VAL A 40 -15.60 -6.66 -3.67
N ALA A 41 -16.47 -7.08 -2.75
CA ALA A 41 -16.04 -7.73 -1.52
C ALA A 41 -15.28 -9.02 -1.86
N LEU A 42 -14.04 -9.12 -1.39
CA LEU A 42 -13.23 -10.34 -1.54
C LEU A 42 -13.53 -11.26 -0.37
N ALA A 43 -14.08 -12.45 -0.67
CA ALA A 43 -14.24 -13.49 0.33
C ALA A 43 -12.85 -14.05 0.72
N PRO A 44 -12.60 -14.31 2.01
CA PRO A 44 -11.40 -15.01 2.45
C PRO A 44 -11.21 -16.31 1.69
N SER A 45 -9.98 -16.57 1.24
CA SER A 45 -9.63 -17.73 0.41
C SER A 45 -8.61 -18.65 1.06
N MET A 46 -8.00 -18.21 2.17
CA MET A 46 -7.00 -18.97 2.92
C MET A 46 -7.47 -19.30 4.35
N PRO A 47 -6.96 -20.39 4.96
CA PRO A 47 -7.32 -20.77 6.32
C PRO A 47 -7.03 -19.66 7.33
N GLY A 48 -8.08 -19.24 8.05
CA GLY A 48 -8.01 -18.21 9.07
C GLY A 48 -7.58 -16.84 8.55
N GLN A 49 -7.75 -16.56 7.25
CA GLN A 49 -7.47 -15.25 6.67
C GLN A 49 -8.35 -14.17 7.29
N LEU A 50 -7.76 -13.01 7.55
CA LEU A 50 -8.45 -11.83 8.09
C LEU A 50 -9.60 -11.41 7.16
N PRO A 51 -10.82 -11.15 7.67
CA PRO A 51 -11.89 -10.54 6.89
C PRO A 51 -11.40 -9.26 6.19
N HIS A 52 -11.97 -8.95 5.03
CA HIS A 52 -11.61 -7.79 4.19
C HIS A 52 -10.17 -7.75 3.65
N SER A 53 -9.27 -8.62 4.13
CA SER A 53 -7.89 -8.68 3.66
C SER A 53 -7.75 -9.35 2.29
N THR A 54 -6.67 -9.03 1.60
CA THR A 54 -6.28 -9.66 0.33
C THR A 54 -5.21 -10.72 0.52
N LEU A 55 -5.20 -11.73 -0.36
CA LEU A 55 -4.10 -12.66 -0.53
C LEU A 55 -3.07 -12.05 -1.48
N ALA A 56 -1.84 -11.84 -1.01
CA ALA A 56 -0.72 -11.50 -1.88
C ALA A 56 -0.21 -12.76 -2.57
N ARG A 57 0.13 -12.67 -3.87
CA ARG A 57 0.76 -13.76 -4.63
C ARG A 57 2.09 -13.29 -5.18
N GLY A 58 3.14 -14.06 -4.92
CA GLY A 58 4.48 -13.75 -5.39
C GLY A 58 4.89 -14.62 -6.57
N THR A 59 5.99 -14.24 -7.19
CA THR A 59 6.60 -14.95 -8.33
C THR A 59 8.02 -15.44 -8.02
N ARG A 60 8.58 -15.12 -6.85
CA ARG A 60 9.93 -15.51 -6.42
C ARG A 60 9.88 -16.66 -5.41
N ASP A 61 10.49 -16.50 -4.23
CA ASP A 61 10.57 -17.50 -3.17
C ASP A 61 9.29 -17.59 -2.34
N ILE A 62 8.45 -16.55 -2.32
CA ILE A 62 7.12 -16.55 -1.71
C ILE A 62 6.05 -16.79 -2.78
N ALA A 63 5.27 -17.87 -2.66
CA ALA A 63 4.14 -18.13 -3.55
C ALA A 63 2.89 -17.34 -3.13
N ALA A 64 2.63 -17.24 -1.82
CA ALA A 64 1.53 -16.46 -1.29
C ALA A 64 1.78 -15.96 0.13
N ALA A 65 1.22 -14.79 0.48
CA ALA A 65 1.24 -14.25 1.84
C ALA A 65 -0.14 -13.69 2.23
N TRP A 66 -0.57 -13.94 3.47
CA TRP A 66 -1.85 -13.44 3.98
C TRP A 66 -1.79 -13.12 5.47
N LEU A 67 -2.65 -12.19 5.88
CA LEU A 67 -2.89 -11.86 7.27
C LEU A 67 -3.90 -12.85 7.85
N ALA A 68 -3.58 -13.44 8.99
CA ALA A 68 -4.31 -14.57 9.56
C ALA A 68 -4.56 -14.43 11.06
N ALA A 69 -5.41 -15.31 11.58
CA ALA A 69 -5.86 -15.36 12.96
C ALA A 69 -6.48 -14.02 13.42
N PRO A 70 -7.71 -13.72 12.95
CA PRO A 70 -8.44 -12.52 13.36
C PRO A 70 -8.56 -12.45 14.88
N THR A 71 -8.36 -11.27 15.44
CA THR A 71 -8.43 -11.04 16.89
C THR A 71 -9.01 -9.67 17.21
N GLY A 72 -9.81 -9.59 18.29
CA GLY A 72 -10.35 -8.34 18.82
C GLY A 72 -9.47 -7.66 19.88
N ARG A 73 -8.21 -8.08 20.04
CA ARG A 73 -7.32 -7.56 21.12
C ARG A 73 -6.84 -6.12 20.91
N TYR A 74 -7.13 -5.54 19.75
CA TYR A 74 -6.83 -4.16 19.40
C TYR A 74 -8.01 -3.58 18.60
N ALA A 75 -9.06 -3.15 19.30
CA ALA A 75 -10.26 -2.60 18.67
C ALA A 75 -10.06 -1.11 18.31
N HIS A 76 -9.37 -0.85 17.20
CA HIS A 76 -9.26 0.50 16.64
C HIS A 76 -10.42 0.81 15.70
N GLY A 77 -10.77 -0.10 14.78
CA GLY A 77 -12.00 0.02 13.98
C GLY A 77 -11.86 0.82 12.69
N VAL A 78 -10.63 1.13 12.24
CA VAL A 78 -10.42 2.05 11.12
C VAL A 78 -10.42 1.38 9.75
N LEU A 79 -10.36 0.05 9.68
CA LEU A 79 -10.23 -0.74 8.44
C LEU A 79 -11.52 -1.48 8.04
N GLY A 80 -12.68 -0.98 8.50
CA GLY A 80 -14.01 -1.51 8.15
C GLY A 80 -14.64 -2.43 9.20
N ASP A 81 -13.85 -3.02 10.08
CA ASP A 81 -14.31 -3.70 11.30
C ASP A 81 -13.30 -3.48 12.44
N ALA A 82 -13.52 -4.14 13.58
CA ALA A 82 -12.65 -4.07 14.77
C ALA A 82 -11.76 -5.31 14.95
N LEU A 83 -11.49 -6.06 13.87
CA LEU A 83 -10.65 -7.24 13.87
C LEU A 83 -9.32 -6.94 13.19
N GLU A 84 -8.23 -7.36 13.84
CA GLU A 84 -6.89 -7.28 13.27
C GLU A 84 -6.23 -8.66 13.23
N ALA A 85 -5.17 -8.82 12.45
CA ALA A 85 -4.50 -10.12 12.34
C ALA A 85 -3.47 -10.34 13.44
N GLY A 86 -3.47 -11.53 14.05
CA GLY A 86 -2.41 -11.93 14.98
C GLY A 86 -1.20 -12.58 14.31
N VAL A 87 -1.33 -12.98 13.03
CA VAL A 87 -0.34 -13.80 12.32
C VAL A 87 -0.13 -13.30 10.89
N LEU A 88 1.12 -13.26 10.46
CA LEU A 88 1.50 -13.23 9.05
C LEU A 88 1.81 -14.67 8.62
N ALA A 89 1.11 -15.16 7.61
CA ALA A 89 1.31 -16.51 7.08
C ALA A 89 1.79 -16.45 5.63
N VAL A 90 2.66 -17.39 5.28
CA VAL A 90 3.33 -17.46 3.98
C VAL A 90 3.33 -18.91 3.51
N ASP A 91 2.97 -19.11 2.24
CA ASP A 91 3.31 -20.32 1.49
C ASP A 91 4.52 -19.99 0.62
N THR A 92 5.64 -20.64 0.87
CA THR A 92 6.86 -20.53 0.05
C THR A 92 6.68 -21.31 -1.25
N ARG A 93 7.50 -21.01 -2.24
CA ARG A 93 7.39 -21.65 -3.56
C ARG A 93 7.87 -23.10 -3.58
N ASP A 94 8.64 -23.51 -2.58
CA ASP A 94 9.00 -24.91 -2.33
C ASP A 94 7.89 -25.73 -1.64
N GLY A 95 6.75 -25.11 -1.31
CA GLY A 95 5.58 -25.76 -0.71
C GLY A 95 5.54 -25.73 0.82
N THR A 96 6.49 -25.08 1.48
CA THR A 96 6.50 -24.92 2.93
C THR A 96 5.52 -23.83 3.38
N ARG A 97 4.77 -24.09 4.46
CA ARG A 97 3.94 -23.08 5.13
C ARG A 97 4.64 -22.53 6.36
N LEU A 98 4.93 -21.24 6.35
CA LEU A 98 5.56 -20.51 7.44
C LEU A 98 4.58 -19.53 8.08
N ARG A 99 4.79 -19.24 9.37
CA ARG A 99 3.93 -18.33 10.15
C ARG A 99 4.79 -17.50 11.10
N PHE A 100 4.50 -16.22 11.18
CA PHE A 100 5.03 -15.33 12.20
C PHE A 100 3.89 -14.87 13.10
N VAL A 101 3.95 -15.24 14.38
CA VAL A 101 2.93 -14.90 15.38
C VAL A 101 3.40 -13.67 16.16
N LEU A 102 2.63 -12.60 16.13
CA LEU A 102 2.92 -11.41 16.93
C LEU A 102 2.65 -11.66 18.42
N PRO A 103 3.40 -11.02 19.33
CA PRO A 103 3.08 -11.04 20.75
C PRO A 103 1.68 -10.44 21.00
N ALA A 104 1.03 -10.84 22.10
CA ALA A 104 -0.36 -10.46 22.39
C ALA A 104 -0.63 -8.94 22.44
N ARG A 105 0.40 -8.13 22.72
CA ARG A 105 0.31 -6.65 22.73
C ARG A 105 0.34 -6.01 21.35
N ARG A 106 0.54 -6.80 20.28
CA ARG A 106 0.62 -6.32 18.90
C ARG A 106 -0.36 -7.04 17.98
N VAL A 107 -0.68 -6.39 16.88
CA VAL A 107 -1.47 -6.92 15.77
C VAL A 107 -0.86 -6.45 14.45
N PHE A 108 -1.15 -7.15 13.37
CA PHE A 108 -1.01 -6.60 12.02
C PHE A 108 -2.28 -5.82 11.72
N GLU A 109 -2.20 -4.48 11.80
CA GLU A 109 -3.30 -3.55 11.50
C GLU A 109 -3.21 -3.14 10.01
N ASP A 110 -3.45 -4.12 9.13
CA ASP A 110 -3.37 -3.98 7.68
C ASP A 110 -4.38 -4.93 7.02
N LEU A 111 -4.66 -4.74 5.74
CA LEU A 111 -5.48 -5.63 4.92
C LEU A 111 -4.72 -6.20 3.72
N VAL A 112 -3.54 -5.67 3.39
CA VAL A 112 -2.83 -6.01 2.15
C VAL A 112 -1.36 -6.27 2.43
N PRO A 113 -0.92 -7.54 2.57
CA PRO A 113 0.51 -7.85 2.47
C PRO A 113 1.04 -7.41 1.11
N ARG A 114 2.18 -6.70 1.07
CA ARG A 114 2.78 -6.21 -0.18
C ARG A 114 4.09 -6.94 -0.40
N LEU A 115 4.18 -7.72 -1.47
CA LEU A 115 5.40 -8.43 -1.85
C LEU A 115 6.27 -7.54 -2.74
N VAL A 116 7.55 -7.41 -2.40
CA VAL A 116 8.52 -6.57 -3.09
C VAL A 116 9.93 -7.08 -2.82
N ASP A 117 10.81 -7.03 -3.80
CA ASP A 117 12.25 -7.31 -3.66
C ASP A 117 12.94 -5.99 -3.32
N LEU A 118 13.09 -5.71 -2.03
CA LEU A 118 13.50 -4.39 -1.53
C LEU A 118 15.01 -4.19 -1.57
N ASP A 119 15.78 -5.25 -1.33
CA ASP A 119 17.25 -5.20 -1.36
C ASP A 119 17.85 -5.58 -2.73
N GLY A 120 17.02 -6.04 -3.68
CA GLY A 120 17.44 -6.36 -5.04
C GLY A 120 18.16 -7.70 -5.14
N ASP A 121 18.01 -8.58 -4.15
CA ASP A 121 18.66 -9.89 -4.11
C ASP A 121 17.90 -10.98 -4.90
N GLY A 122 16.75 -10.64 -5.48
CA GLY A 122 15.92 -11.57 -6.25
C GLY A 122 14.99 -12.42 -5.39
N ARG A 123 14.75 -12.06 -4.13
CA ARG A 123 13.77 -12.67 -3.21
C ARG A 123 12.68 -11.69 -2.81
N ASP A 124 11.58 -12.21 -2.26
CA ASP A 124 10.46 -11.39 -1.81
C ASP A 124 10.62 -10.97 -0.34
N GLU A 125 10.57 -9.67 -0.08
CA GLU A 125 10.16 -9.11 1.21
C GLU A 125 8.64 -8.88 1.25
N ILE A 126 8.08 -8.85 2.46
CA ILE A 126 6.67 -8.59 2.76
C ILE A 126 6.57 -7.32 3.60
N VAL A 127 5.94 -6.28 3.07
CA VAL A 127 5.65 -5.04 3.78
C VAL A 127 4.25 -5.10 4.38
N VAL A 128 4.17 -4.83 5.68
CA VAL A 128 2.93 -4.84 6.49
C VAL A 128 2.98 -3.74 7.56
N VAL A 129 1.84 -3.49 8.21
CA VAL A 129 1.76 -2.59 9.38
C VAL A 129 1.63 -3.40 10.67
N GLU A 130 2.58 -3.24 11.59
CA GLU A 130 2.45 -3.71 12.98
C GLU A 130 1.91 -2.58 13.86
N SER A 131 0.89 -2.84 14.68
CA SER A 131 0.42 -1.91 15.71
C SER A 131 0.62 -2.48 17.09
N ASP A 132 1.26 -1.69 17.96
CA ASP A 132 1.41 -1.97 19.39
C ASP A 132 0.32 -1.23 20.18
N ARG A 133 -0.23 -1.90 21.20
CA ARG A 133 -1.34 -1.39 22.01
C ARG A 133 -1.06 -0.01 22.59
N ASP A 134 0.19 0.26 22.97
CA ASP A 134 0.53 1.49 23.69
C ASP A 134 1.29 2.48 22.78
N LEU A 135 2.00 1.97 21.75
CA LEU A 135 2.90 2.77 20.91
C LEU A 135 2.36 3.13 19.51
N GLY A 136 1.23 2.56 19.09
CA GLY A 136 0.65 2.78 17.77
C GLY A 136 1.33 1.96 16.67
N ALA A 137 1.24 2.41 15.42
CA ALA A 137 1.70 1.67 14.25
C ALA A 137 3.21 1.81 13.95
N SER A 138 3.77 0.82 13.29
CA SER A 138 5.11 0.77 12.72
C SER A 138 5.02 0.07 11.37
N LEU A 139 5.76 0.59 10.38
CA LEU A 139 5.94 -0.10 9.11
C LEU A 139 6.95 -1.23 9.34
N ALA A 140 6.61 -2.45 8.95
CA ALA A 140 7.46 -3.61 9.17
C ALA A 140 7.70 -4.37 7.85
N VAL A 141 8.92 -4.90 7.73
CA VAL A 141 9.37 -5.72 6.60
C VAL A 141 9.73 -7.10 7.10
N PHE A 142 9.12 -8.12 6.52
CA PHE A 142 9.45 -9.52 6.75
C PHE A 142 10.08 -10.13 5.50
N GLY A 143 10.83 -11.22 5.66
CA GLY A 143 11.41 -11.97 4.54
C GLY A 143 11.86 -13.35 5.00
N LEU A 144 12.31 -14.17 4.05
CA LEU A 144 12.85 -15.50 4.35
C LEU A 144 14.34 -15.40 4.67
N VAL A 145 14.72 -15.80 5.87
CA VAL A 145 16.11 -15.87 6.35
C VAL A 145 16.35 -17.26 6.91
N ASP A 146 17.31 -17.97 6.33
CA ASP A 146 17.66 -19.35 6.70
C ASP A 146 16.44 -20.30 6.73
N GLY A 147 15.54 -20.15 5.75
CA GLY A 147 14.33 -20.97 5.62
C GLY A 147 13.20 -20.60 6.59
N ALA A 148 13.36 -19.57 7.42
CA ALA A 148 12.36 -19.09 8.35
C ALA A 148 11.81 -17.70 7.95
N LEU A 149 10.53 -17.47 8.24
CA LEU A 149 9.93 -16.15 8.11
C LEU A 149 10.37 -15.27 9.29
N GLN A 150 11.11 -14.21 9.01
CA GLN A 150 11.68 -13.33 10.03
C GLN A 150 11.42 -11.86 9.70
N ARG A 151 11.34 -11.01 10.74
CA ARG A 151 11.29 -9.56 10.55
C ARG A 151 12.69 -9.07 10.18
N ARG A 152 12.81 -8.49 8.98
CA ARG A 152 14.06 -7.92 8.43
C ARG A 152 14.29 -6.50 8.90
N ALA A 153 13.24 -5.68 8.95
CA ALA A 153 13.32 -4.30 9.42
C ALA A 153 11.99 -3.78 9.96
N ALA A 154 12.05 -2.69 10.73
CA ALA A 154 10.86 -1.93 11.12
C ALA A 154 11.19 -0.44 11.31
N SER A 155 10.18 0.41 11.15
CA SER A 155 10.28 1.81 11.58
C SER A 155 10.06 1.91 13.09
N PRO A 156 10.47 3.03 13.74
CA PRO A 156 9.94 3.36 15.05
C PRO A 156 8.41 3.38 15.03
N PHE A 157 7.80 3.06 16.18
CA PHE A 157 6.37 3.25 16.39
C PHE A 157 6.01 4.73 16.35
N ILE A 158 4.85 5.06 15.80
CA ILE A 158 4.43 6.46 15.56
C ILE A 158 3.73 7.13 16.75
N GLY A 159 4.11 6.73 17.97
CA GLY A 159 3.81 7.45 19.20
C GLY A 159 2.89 6.68 20.15
N ARG A 160 1.57 6.83 20.00
CA ARG A 160 0.58 6.31 20.96
C ARG A 160 -0.41 5.35 20.31
N ALA A 161 -1.10 4.57 21.14
CA ALA A 161 -2.24 3.74 20.79
C ALA A 161 -3.14 4.39 19.70
N LYS A 162 -3.60 3.58 18.74
CA LYS A 162 -4.55 3.99 17.69
C LYS A 162 -4.01 5.07 16.74
N ARG A 163 -2.71 5.34 16.76
CA ARG A 163 -2.04 6.02 15.65
C ARG A 163 -1.72 4.98 14.59
N TRP A 164 -2.29 5.18 13.40
CA TRP A 164 -2.13 4.27 12.28
C TRP A 164 -1.43 4.97 11.09
N LEU A 165 -0.79 4.19 10.23
CA LEU A 165 -0.18 4.63 8.99
C LEU A 165 -0.66 3.75 7.84
N ASN A 166 -0.78 4.33 6.65
CA ASN A 166 -1.13 3.59 5.45
C ASN A 166 0.08 3.46 4.52
N PRO A 167 0.57 2.24 4.23
CA PRO A 167 1.63 2.06 3.23
C PRO A 167 1.12 2.46 1.83
N LEU A 168 1.86 3.32 1.15
CA LEU A 168 1.57 3.79 -0.20
C LEU A 168 2.19 2.87 -1.26
N GLY A 169 3.42 2.40 -1.03
CA GLY A 169 4.14 1.52 -1.95
C GLY A 169 5.65 1.61 -1.82
N ALA A 170 6.36 1.01 -2.76
CA ALA A 170 7.82 1.06 -2.86
C ALA A 170 8.24 1.63 -4.22
N GLY A 171 9.39 2.29 -4.27
CA GLY A 171 9.96 2.88 -5.48
C GLY A 171 11.34 3.49 -5.21
N ASP A 172 12.15 3.62 -6.26
CA ASP A 172 13.42 4.36 -6.22
C ASP A 172 13.10 5.86 -6.27
N PHE A 173 12.97 6.51 -5.12
CA PHE A 173 12.58 7.92 -5.05
C PHE A 173 13.78 8.86 -5.15
N ASP A 174 14.97 8.40 -4.73
CA ASP A 174 16.20 9.20 -4.74
C ASP A 174 17.10 8.99 -5.97
N ALA A 175 16.68 8.11 -6.90
CA ALA A 175 17.37 7.76 -8.14
C ALA A 175 18.74 7.10 -7.92
N ASP A 176 18.93 6.41 -6.78
CA ASP A 176 20.17 5.70 -6.46
C ASP A 176 20.18 4.22 -6.92
N GLY A 177 19.06 3.76 -7.49
CA GLY A 177 18.86 2.39 -7.97
C GLY A 177 18.36 1.41 -6.90
N ARG A 178 18.10 1.85 -5.67
CA ARG A 178 17.50 1.05 -4.59
C ARG A 178 16.04 1.42 -4.41
N LEU A 179 15.27 0.53 -3.78
CA LEU A 179 13.88 0.79 -3.47
C LEU A 179 13.72 1.31 -2.04
N GLU A 180 12.99 2.41 -1.92
CA GLU A 180 12.51 2.94 -0.65
C GLU A 180 11.03 2.63 -0.46
N LEU A 181 10.53 2.81 0.76
CA LEU A 181 9.12 2.67 1.10
C LEU A 181 8.46 4.02 1.36
N ALA A 182 7.27 4.23 0.80
CA ALA A 182 6.43 5.37 1.09
C ALA A 182 5.24 4.95 1.97
N ALA A 183 4.92 5.74 3.00
CA ALA A 183 3.72 5.57 3.80
C ALA A 183 3.15 6.92 4.25
N VAL A 184 1.85 6.96 4.49
CA VAL A 184 1.16 8.15 5.02
C VAL A 184 0.85 7.94 6.49
N ILE A 185 1.46 8.75 7.34
CA ILE A 185 1.35 8.69 8.80
C ILE A 185 0.11 9.46 9.23
N THR A 186 -0.75 8.79 10.02
CA THR A 186 -2.02 9.34 10.52
C THR A 186 -2.87 10.00 9.43
N PRO A 187 -3.27 9.26 8.37
CA PRO A 187 -3.94 9.84 7.20
C PRO A 187 -5.24 10.58 7.54
N HIS A 188 -5.88 10.30 8.67
CA HIS A 188 -7.11 10.96 9.10
C HIS A 188 -6.90 12.26 9.88
N ILE A 189 -5.67 12.57 10.31
CA ILE A 189 -5.39 13.67 11.24
C ILE A 189 -4.13 14.45 10.84
N GLY A 190 -2.97 13.80 10.77
CA GLY A 190 -1.71 14.47 10.46
C GLY A 190 -1.42 14.51 8.96
N GLY A 191 -1.71 13.42 8.26
CA GLY A 191 -1.56 13.35 6.80
C GLY A 191 -0.13 13.60 6.32
N ILE A 192 0.85 12.94 6.93
CA ILE A 192 2.27 13.11 6.60
C ILE A 192 2.70 11.98 5.66
N LEU A 193 3.01 12.29 4.42
CA LEU A 193 3.69 11.38 3.51
C LEU A 193 5.17 11.30 3.91
N ARG A 194 5.66 10.10 4.16
CA ARG A 194 7.02 9.82 4.62
C ARG A 194 7.69 8.75 3.77
N LEU A 195 8.95 8.99 3.41
CA LEU A 195 9.80 8.04 2.72
C LEU A 195 10.81 7.41 3.69
N TYR A 196 11.01 6.11 3.56
CA TYR A 196 11.87 5.30 4.40
C TYR A 196 12.90 4.55 3.56
N ARG A 197 14.17 4.63 3.97
CA ARG A 197 15.21 3.73 3.47
C ARG A 197 15.13 2.39 4.16
N PHE A 198 15.26 1.33 3.38
CA PHE A 198 15.44 -0.02 3.89
C PHE A 198 16.91 -0.26 4.22
N THR A 199 17.24 -0.22 5.51
CA THR A 199 18.59 -0.50 6.02
C THR A 199 18.47 -1.42 7.22
N PRO A 200 18.28 -2.73 6.99
CA PRO A 200 18.11 -3.72 8.05
C PRO A 200 19.12 -3.53 9.20
N PRO A 201 18.68 -3.52 10.47
CA PRO A 201 17.35 -3.92 10.95
C PRO A 201 16.32 -2.77 10.99
N THR A 202 16.57 -1.65 10.33
CA THR A 202 15.77 -0.41 10.46
C THR A 202 15.10 0.02 9.15
N LEU A 203 13.94 0.66 9.29
CA LEU A 203 13.41 1.57 8.27
C LEU A 203 13.65 3.00 8.75
N SER A 204 14.58 3.69 8.08
CA SER A 204 15.00 5.04 8.48
C SER A 204 14.31 6.09 7.61
N ALA A 205 13.55 6.98 8.23
CA ALA A 205 12.89 8.07 7.50
C ALA A 205 13.93 9.08 7.00
N PHE A 206 13.79 9.54 5.75
CA PHE A 206 14.71 10.53 5.17
C PHE A 206 14.01 11.72 4.51
N ALA A 207 12.71 11.63 4.24
CA ALA A 207 11.93 12.71 3.65
C ALA A 207 10.47 12.68 4.11
N GLU A 208 9.89 13.85 4.35
CA GLU A 208 8.49 14.00 4.78
C GLU A 208 7.83 15.23 4.15
N THR A 209 6.55 15.14 3.83
CA THR A 209 5.71 16.27 3.45
C THR A 209 4.30 16.11 4.00
N GLY A 210 3.62 17.20 4.29
CA GLY A 210 2.27 17.22 4.88
C GLY A 210 1.14 17.23 3.84
N ASP A 211 -0.08 17.42 4.33
CA ASP A 211 -1.30 17.58 3.54
C ASP A 211 -1.63 16.38 2.61
N VAL A 212 -1.25 15.15 2.97
CA VAL A 212 -1.53 13.94 2.17
C VAL A 212 -2.41 12.97 2.96
N SER A 213 -3.46 12.40 2.33
CA SER A 213 -4.28 11.37 2.99
C SER A 213 -4.70 10.24 2.05
N THR A 214 -4.05 9.09 2.15
CA THR A 214 -4.32 7.95 1.28
C THR A 214 -5.39 6.98 1.80
N HIS A 215 -6.17 7.39 2.81
CA HIS A 215 -7.17 6.53 3.42
C HIS A 215 -8.37 7.33 3.99
N ALA A 216 -9.59 6.87 3.71
CA ALA A 216 -10.81 7.36 4.33
C ALA A 216 -11.14 6.50 5.57
N ILE A 217 -11.42 7.13 6.71
CA ILE A 217 -11.65 6.42 7.97
C ILE A 217 -12.81 5.41 7.86
N GLY A 218 -12.59 4.18 8.35
CA GLY A 218 -13.57 3.09 8.31
C GLY A 218 -13.67 2.39 6.95
N SER A 219 -12.88 2.79 5.95
CA SER A 219 -12.86 2.14 4.65
C SER A 219 -11.97 0.88 4.69
N THR A 220 -12.30 -0.10 3.87
CA THR A 220 -11.39 -1.23 3.56
C THR A 220 -10.45 -0.89 2.39
N ALA A 221 -10.64 0.26 1.75
CA ALA A 221 -9.88 0.69 0.58
C ALA A 221 -8.59 1.41 0.98
N LEU A 222 -7.46 0.68 0.96
CA LEU A 222 -6.15 1.24 1.32
C LEU A 222 -5.42 1.97 0.18
N ALA A 223 -5.89 1.84 -1.06
CA ALA A 223 -5.18 2.31 -2.25
C ALA A 223 -5.79 3.60 -2.85
N MET A 224 -5.94 4.68 -2.06
CA MET A 224 -6.41 5.97 -2.61
C MET A 224 -5.33 6.71 -3.42
N GLY A 225 -4.06 6.32 -3.28
CA GLY A 225 -2.92 6.82 -4.06
C GLY A 225 -2.01 5.68 -4.53
N HIS A 226 -1.03 6.00 -5.37
CA HIS A 226 -0.12 5.05 -6.01
C HIS A 226 1.32 5.56 -6.05
N VAL A 227 2.28 4.65 -5.94
CA VAL A 227 3.66 4.88 -6.42
C VAL A 227 3.69 4.52 -7.91
N LEU A 228 4.30 5.37 -8.71
CA LEU A 228 4.49 5.18 -10.15
C LEU A 228 5.96 4.92 -10.41
N ALA A 229 6.27 3.78 -11.03
CA ALA A 229 7.60 3.59 -11.61
C ALA A 229 7.81 4.64 -12.70
N ALA A 230 8.94 5.32 -12.63
CA ALA A 230 9.30 6.42 -13.51
C ALA A 230 10.83 6.57 -13.52
N VAL A 231 11.36 7.25 -14.54
CA VAL A 231 12.80 7.42 -14.76
C VAL A 231 13.10 8.93 -14.82
N PRO A 232 14.10 9.43 -14.08
CA PRO A 232 15.10 8.68 -13.32
C PRO A 232 14.62 8.18 -11.94
N ARG A 233 13.42 8.56 -11.49
CA ARG A 233 12.91 8.27 -10.15
C ARG A 233 11.42 7.98 -10.15
N ALA A 234 10.96 7.22 -9.17
CA ALA A 234 9.55 6.97 -8.90
C ALA A 234 8.80 8.26 -8.50
N LEU A 235 7.53 8.33 -8.88
CA LEU A 235 6.61 9.42 -8.56
C LEU A 235 5.49 8.93 -7.64
N MET A 236 4.78 9.85 -7.00
CA MET A 236 3.68 9.54 -6.09
C MET A 236 2.40 10.27 -6.51
N LEU A 237 1.39 9.52 -6.92
CA LEU A 237 0.06 10.04 -7.20
C LEU A 237 -0.79 9.92 -5.93
N VAL A 238 -1.03 11.03 -5.24
CA VAL A 238 -1.68 11.03 -3.93
C VAL A 238 -2.74 12.12 -3.81
N PRO A 239 -3.86 11.85 -3.11
CA PRO A 239 -4.82 12.89 -2.78
C PRO A 239 -4.29 13.81 -1.68
N ASP A 240 -4.76 15.05 -1.69
CA ASP A 240 -4.56 15.96 -0.56
C ASP A 240 -5.34 15.51 0.69
N GLN A 241 -5.08 16.13 1.84
CA GLN A 241 -5.70 15.69 3.09
C GLN A 241 -7.22 15.91 3.13
N ALA A 242 -7.71 16.86 2.34
CA ALA A 242 -9.14 17.11 2.15
C ALA A 242 -9.80 16.08 1.22
N HIS A 243 -9.02 15.23 0.53
CA HIS A 243 -9.47 14.34 -0.56
C HIS A 243 -10.18 15.09 -1.68
N ARG A 244 -9.82 16.35 -1.93
CA ARG A 244 -10.44 17.23 -2.94
C ARG A 244 -9.55 17.47 -4.15
N ARG A 245 -8.25 17.22 -4.02
CA ARG A 245 -7.30 17.32 -5.14
C ARG A 245 -6.48 16.06 -5.23
N LEU A 246 -6.08 15.72 -6.45
CA LEU A 246 -5.09 14.69 -6.72
C LEU A 246 -3.78 15.36 -7.16
N ARG A 247 -2.65 14.93 -6.59
CA ARG A 247 -1.33 15.51 -6.85
C ARG A 247 -0.35 14.45 -7.31
N LEU A 248 0.51 14.84 -8.25
CA LEU A 248 1.68 14.08 -8.63
C LEU A 248 2.89 14.71 -7.94
N LEU A 249 3.50 13.97 -7.01
CA LEU A 249 4.65 14.42 -6.23
C LEU A 249 5.92 13.71 -6.66
N ALA A 250 7.05 14.41 -6.57
CA ALA A 250 8.38 13.86 -6.72
C ALA A 250 9.27 14.29 -5.54
N TRP A 251 10.31 13.50 -5.28
CA TRP A 251 11.38 13.87 -4.36
C TRP A 251 12.72 13.88 -5.10
N ASP A 252 13.48 14.96 -4.98
CA ASP A 252 14.84 15.09 -5.54
C ASP A 252 15.70 15.97 -4.62
N GLY A 253 16.04 15.45 -3.44
CA GLY A 253 16.61 16.26 -2.35
C GLY A 253 15.62 17.24 -1.71
N GLY A 254 14.45 17.40 -2.31
CA GLY A 254 13.31 18.19 -1.83
C GLY A 254 12.02 17.78 -2.53
N TRP A 255 10.88 18.14 -1.96
CA TRP A 255 9.58 17.82 -2.52
C TRP A 255 9.18 18.80 -3.62
N SER A 256 8.66 18.27 -4.72
CA SER A 256 8.02 19.05 -5.77
C SER A 256 6.65 18.47 -6.11
N THR A 257 5.72 19.37 -6.42
CA THR A 257 4.42 19.01 -7.00
C THR A 257 4.51 19.22 -8.50
N LEU A 258 4.49 18.13 -9.26
CA LEU A 258 4.61 18.16 -10.71
C LEU A 258 3.27 18.49 -11.39
N ALA A 259 2.17 18.04 -10.79
CA ALA A 259 0.81 18.30 -11.26
C ALA A 259 -0.19 18.30 -10.10
N THR A 260 -1.30 19.02 -10.25
CA THR A 260 -2.42 19.03 -9.31
C THR A 260 -3.71 19.24 -10.08
N GLU A 261 -4.72 18.43 -9.77
CA GLU A 261 -6.05 18.56 -10.37
C GLU A 261 -7.15 18.44 -9.31
N ASP A 262 -8.21 19.21 -9.50
CA ASP A 262 -9.40 19.16 -8.66
C ASP A 262 -10.24 17.91 -8.96
N LEU A 263 -10.63 17.21 -7.90
CA LEU A 263 -11.56 16.09 -7.99
C LEU A 263 -13.00 16.62 -8.06
N PRO A 264 -13.91 15.92 -8.77
CA PRO A 264 -15.33 16.32 -8.85
C PRO A 264 -16.07 16.26 -7.50
N GLY A 265 -15.43 15.70 -6.47
CA GLY A 265 -15.94 15.60 -5.12
C GLY A 265 -14.87 15.09 -4.18
N ARG A 266 -15.23 14.86 -2.91
CA ARG A 266 -14.32 14.24 -1.94
C ARG A 266 -14.12 12.76 -2.32
N GLN A 267 -12.88 12.32 -2.57
CA GLN A 267 -12.60 10.90 -2.85
C GLN A 267 -12.99 10.02 -1.65
N ARG A 268 -13.66 8.88 -1.91
CA ARG A 268 -14.17 7.96 -0.87
C ARG A 268 -13.60 6.55 -0.93
N GLY A 269 -13.02 6.17 -2.06
CA GLY A 269 -12.54 4.81 -2.29
C GLY A 269 -11.19 4.76 -2.99
N ALA A 270 -10.75 3.54 -3.25
CA ALA A 270 -9.49 3.28 -3.95
C ALA A 270 -9.47 3.94 -5.32
N LEU A 271 -8.28 4.39 -5.71
CA LEU A 271 -7.95 4.69 -7.07
C LEU A 271 -7.50 3.37 -7.72
N VAL A 272 -8.26 2.84 -8.67
CA VAL A 272 -8.01 1.52 -9.28
C VAL A 272 -7.32 1.71 -10.63
N ALA A 273 -6.15 1.11 -10.80
CA ALA A 273 -5.45 1.13 -12.09
C ALA A 273 -6.28 0.38 -13.15
N ILE A 274 -6.44 1.02 -14.31
CA ILE A 274 -7.13 0.47 -15.49
C ILE A 274 -6.24 0.49 -16.74
N GLY A 275 -5.00 0.94 -16.60
CA GLY A 275 -3.95 1.01 -17.62
C GLY A 275 -2.68 1.60 -17.02
N GLU A 276 -1.60 1.70 -17.81
CA GLU A 276 -0.27 2.10 -17.34
C GLU A 276 -0.21 3.50 -16.70
N LYS A 277 -1.08 4.40 -17.15
CA LYS A 277 -1.17 5.79 -16.67
C LYS A 277 -2.61 6.23 -16.46
N ARG A 278 -3.49 5.26 -16.21
CA ARG A 278 -4.94 5.48 -16.16
C ARG A 278 -5.53 4.79 -14.96
N TRP A 279 -6.35 5.53 -14.22
CA TRP A 279 -7.04 5.02 -13.04
C TRP A 279 -8.51 5.41 -13.05
N ARG A 280 -9.30 4.71 -12.23
CA ARG A 280 -10.67 5.09 -11.90
C ARG A 280 -10.86 5.17 -10.39
N GLY A 281 -11.56 6.20 -9.94
CA GLY A 281 -11.91 6.39 -8.54
C GLY A 281 -13.38 6.71 -8.36
N HIS A 282 -13.77 6.88 -7.10
CA HIS A 282 -15.10 7.33 -6.71
C HIS A 282 -15.00 8.45 -5.68
N SER A 283 -15.87 9.44 -5.82
CA SER A 283 -16.00 10.60 -4.95
C SER A 283 -17.48 10.86 -4.63
N ASP A 284 -17.73 11.75 -3.67
CA ASP A 284 -19.10 12.24 -3.38
C ASP A 284 -19.79 12.89 -4.59
N GLY A 285 -19.02 13.30 -5.61
CA GLY A 285 -19.53 13.87 -6.87
C GLY A 285 -19.73 12.85 -7.99
N GLY A 286 -19.51 11.55 -7.73
CA GLY A 286 -19.63 10.48 -8.74
C GLY A 286 -18.32 9.74 -9.02
N GLY A 287 -18.33 8.90 -10.06
CA GLY A 287 -17.12 8.24 -10.55
C GLY A 287 -16.20 9.23 -11.27
N PHE A 288 -14.91 8.93 -11.34
CA PHE A 288 -13.97 9.71 -12.16
C PHE A 288 -12.86 8.82 -12.72
N ALA A 289 -12.30 9.20 -13.86
CA ALA A 289 -11.08 8.67 -14.42
C ALA A 289 -9.94 9.67 -14.22
N VAL A 290 -8.75 9.15 -14.02
CA VAL A 290 -7.51 9.91 -13.95
C VAL A 290 -6.61 9.45 -15.08
N GLU A 291 -6.02 10.38 -15.81
CA GLU A 291 -5.03 10.08 -16.85
C GLU A 291 -3.80 10.97 -16.66
N LEU A 292 -2.62 10.34 -16.73
CA LEU A 292 -1.32 11.01 -16.66
C LEU A 292 -0.68 11.02 -18.05
N ALA A 293 -0.51 12.22 -18.61
CA ALA A 293 0.14 12.46 -19.89
C ALA A 293 1.52 13.13 -19.69
N PRO A 294 2.50 12.84 -20.56
CA PRO A 294 3.83 13.46 -20.51
C PRO A 294 3.83 14.95 -20.83
#